data_AF-A0A958T4Z6-F1
#
_entry.id   AF-A0A958T4Z6-F1
#
_cell.length_a   1.000
_cell.length_b   1.000
_cell.length_c   1.000
_cell.angle_alpha   90.00
_cell.angle_beta   90.00
_cell.angle_gamma   90.00
#
_symmetry.space_group_name_H-M   'P 1'
#
loop_
_entity.id
_entity.type
_entity.pdbx_description
1 polymer ?
#
loop_
_entity_poly.entity_id
_entity_poly.type
_entity_poly.pdbx_seq_one_letter_code
_entity_poly.pdbx_strand_id
1 'polypeptide(L)'
;MKTKLLTLLVLLVSCVVTAQNAINYKALIKDNVGNVLVSQPVTVQFTILEGSGMTSVYQEDHTTTTDANGIIILNIGEGNLQSGDYSTIDWSTDDHFLNVQIDSGSGLVDLGTTQFMAVPYALYAKTAGNAENVSGLEAIDEGNGIGWRIKDRDPNYYGNIGSFAIDLSFNDELSDVYGAVGPVANAFGRSTTASGTGSTAMGGYTTASGYFSTAMGFLTKAESLLSTAIGRYNVGGGDPSVWVGNDPLFEVGNGTNDLNRSNALTIYKTGYHLIESQVSGLRVNSANTGLIIDNAGATGIYVLGGSNYG
;
A
#
# COMPACT_ATOMS: atom_id res chain seq x y z
N MET A 1 12.12 18.47 63.18
CA MET A 1 12.22 17.21 62.41
C MET A 1 13.02 17.51 61.13
N LYS A 2 14.15 16.84 60.92
CA LYS A 2 15.06 17.10 59.77
C LYS A 2 14.59 16.26 58.58
N THR A 3 14.04 16.89 57.55
CA THR A 3 13.68 16.24 56.29
C THR A 3 14.95 16.00 55.47
N LYS A 4 15.35 14.73 55.33
CA LYS A 4 16.48 14.33 54.48
C LYS A 4 16.01 14.36 53.02
N LEU A 5 16.62 15.21 52.21
CA LEU A 5 16.43 15.23 50.76
C LEU A 5 17.21 14.04 50.16
N LEU A 6 16.51 13.07 49.57
CA LEU A 6 17.11 11.94 48.86
C LEU A 6 17.20 12.30 47.37
N THR A 7 18.38 12.72 46.92
CA THR A 7 18.61 13.01 45.49
C THR A 7 19.03 11.70 44.78
N LEU A 8 18.17 11.17 43.93
CA LEU A 8 18.45 10.02 43.07
C LEU A 8 19.09 10.53 41.77
N LEU A 9 20.39 10.29 41.59
CA LEU A 9 21.11 10.55 40.34
C LEU A 9 20.98 9.32 39.44
N VAL A 10 20.10 9.37 38.43
CA VAL A 10 20.00 8.33 37.40
C VAL A 10 21.00 8.65 36.29
N LEU A 11 22.06 7.85 36.19
CA LEU A 11 23.04 7.91 35.10
C LEU A 11 22.48 7.13 33.90
N LEU A 12 21.97 7.85 32.90
CA LEU A 12 21.56 7.27 31.61
C LEU A 12 22.82 7.04 30.76
N VAL A 13 23.32 5.81 30.72
CA VAL A 13 24.34 5.41 29.75
C VAL A 13 23.61 4.97 28.48
N SER A 14 23.50 5.87 27.51
CA SER A 14 23.05 5.52 26.16
C SER A 14 24.20 4.79 25.45
N CYS A 15 24.06 3.49 25.27
CA CYS A 15 24.93 2.73 24.37
C CYS A 15 24.51 3.07 22.95
N VAL A 16 25.27 3.94 22.27
CA VAL A 16 25.06 4.22 20.85
C VAL A 16 25.79 3.13 20.08
N VAL A 17 25.05 2.20 19.49
CA VAL A 17 25.60 1.21 18.58
C VAL A 17 25.56 1.84 17.19
N THR A 18 26.70 2.27 16.67
CA THR A 18 26.83 2.62 15.25
C THR A 18 27.02 1.33 14.46
N ALA A 19 26.28 1.15 13.37
CA ALA A 19 26.58 0.09 12.42
C ALA A 19 27.96 0.38 11.81
N GLN A 20 28.89 -0.57 11.86
CA GLN A 20 30.19 -0.45 11.20
C GLN A 20 30.00 -0.65 9.70
N ASN A 21 30.15 0.43 8.93
CA ASN A 21 30.21 0.41 7.48
C ASN A 21 31.69 0.41 7.08
N ALA A 22 32.34 -0.75 7.08
CA ALA A 22 33.75 -0.87 6.70
C ALA A 22 33.96 -2.01 5.70
N ILE A 23 34.98 -1.89 4.85
CA ILE A 23 35.36 -2.96 3.90
C ILE A 23 36.58 -3.68 4.45
N ASN A 24 36.47 -5.00 4.66
CA ASN A 24 37.62 -5.79 5.07
C ASN A 24 38.61 -5.96 3.91
N TYR A 25 39.88 -5.69 4.18
CA TYR A 25 41.00 -5.78 3.24
C TYR A 25 42.09 -6.69 3.82
N LYS A 26 42.54 -7.66 3.02
CA LYS A 26 43.61 -8.59 3.40
C LYS A 26 44.67 -8.62 2.32
N ALA A 27 45.93 -8.42 2.70
CA ALA A 27 47.05 -8.43 1.76
C ALA A 27 48.26 -9.18 2.32
N LEU A 28 49.05 -9.75 1.42
CA LEU A 28 50.38 -10.30 1.68
C LEU A 28 51.42 -9.29 1.20
N ILE A 29 52.27 -8.83 2.11
CA ILE A 29 53.26 -7.78 1.82
C ILE A 29 54.60 -8.41 1.46
N LYS A 30 55.18 -7.92 0.35
CA LYS A 30 56.48 -8.35 -0.17
C LYS A 30 57.38 -7.15 -0.47
N ASP A 31 58.68 -7.36 -0.44
CA ASP A 31 59.67 -6.40 -0.92
C ASP A 31 59.77 -6.42 -2.46
N ASN A 32 60.59 -5.51 -3.02
CA ASN A 32 60.81 -5.37 -4.46
C ASN A 32 61.59 -6.55 -5.09
N VAL A 33 62.05 -7.52 -4.29
CA VAL A 33 62.71 -8.75 -4.73
C VAL A 33 61.77 -9.97 -4.58
N GLY A 34 60.57 -9.75 -4.04
CA GLY A 34 59.53 -10.76 -3.84
C GLY A 34 59.60 -11.50 -2.50
N ASN A 35 60.49 -11.10 -1.58
CA ASN A 35 60.55 -11.69 -0.24
C ASN A 35 59.40 -11.16 0.62
N VAL A 36 58.85 -12.01 1.48
CA VAL A 36 57.77 -11.64 2.40
C VAL A 36 58.32 -10.75 3.52
N LEU A 37 57.68 -9.61 3.77
CA LEU A 37 58.03 -8.73 4.87
C LEU A 37 57.35 -9.20 6.16
N VAL A 38 58.09 -9.92 7.01
CA VAL A 38 57.56 -10.52 8.25
C VAL A 38 57.84 -9.65 9.47
N SER A 39 56.84 -9.44 10.32
CA SER A 39 56.95 -8.68 11.58
C SER A 39 57.55 -7.28 11.41
N GLN A 40 57.26 -6.64 10.27
CA GLN A 40 57.72 -5.29 9.95
C GLN A 40 56.59 -4.28 10.12
N PRO A 41 56.86 -3.10 10.72
CA PRO A 41 55.91 -2.01 10.73
C PRO A 41 55.74 -1.48 9.29
N VAL A 42 54.49 -1.31 8.89
CA VAL A 42 54.11 -0.76 7.59
C VAL A 42 52.98 0.25 7.77
N THR A 43 52.96 1.27 6.91
CA THR A 43 51.82 2.17 6.77
C THR A 43 51.16 1.89 5.44
N VAL A 44 49.84 1.68 5.43
CA VAL A 44 49.06 1.47 4.21
C VAL A 44 48.09 2.63 4.06
N GLN A 45 48.13 3.29 2.90
CA GLN A 45 47.19 4.33 2.54
C GLN A 45 46.16 3.76 1.58
N PHE A 46 44.88 3.97 1.90
CA PHE A 46 43.77 3.67 1.00
C PHE A 46 43.20 4.99 0.48
N THR A 47 43.00 5.05 -0.84
CA THR A 47 42.28 6.16 -1.47
C THR A 47 41.13 5.60 -2.29
N ILE A 48 39.92 6.07 -2.04
CA ILE A 48 38.73 5.77 -2.84
C ILE A 48 38.58 6.88 -3.88
N LEU A 49 38.52 6.45 -5.15
CA LEU A 49 38.39 7.32 -6.30
C LEU A 49 37.01 7.10 -6.95
N GLU A 50 36.40 8.17 -7.42
CA GLU A 50 35.06 8.16 -8.04
C GLU A 50 35.11 8.58 -9.51
N GLY A 51 34.36 7.82 -10.32
CA GLY A 51 34.07 8.11 -11.73
C GLY A 51 35.28 7.99 -12.66
N SER A 52 35.05 8.27 -13.95
CA SER A 52 36.09 8.21 -14.98
C SER A 52 37.24 9.22 -14.78
N GLY A 53 37.00 10.27 -13.99
CA GLY A 53 37.99 11.28 -13.64
C GLY A 53 38.96 10.86 -12.52
N MET A 54 38.72 9.72 -11.87
CA MET A 54 39.51 9.23 -10.73
C MET A 54 39.64 10.28 -9.62
N THR A 55 38.53 10.93 -9.28
CA THR A 55 38.52 11.99 -8.24
C THR A 55 38.62 11.35 -6.87
N SER A 56 39.58 11.77 -6.04
CA SER A 56 39.69 11.30 -4.65
C SER A 56 38.52 11.81 -3.80
N VAL A 57 37.66 10.90 -3.36
CA VAL A 57 36.50 11.19 -2.50
C VAL A 57 36.76 10.82 -1.04
N TYR A 58 37.69 9.92 -0.78
CA TYR A 58 38.06 9.51 0.56
C TYR A 58 39.49 8.98 0.63
N GLN A 59 40.21 9.30 1.71
CA GLN A 59 41.56 8.82 1.95
C GLN A 59 41.83 8.61 3.44
N GLU A 60 42.46 7.49 3.78
CA GLU A 60 42.85 7.13 5.14
C GLU A 60 44.19 6.38 5.18
N ASP A 61 44.85 6.43 6.33
CA ASP A 61 46.07 5.67 6.62
C ASP A 61 45.86 4.66 7.73
N HIS A 62 46.50 3.49 7.59
CA HIS A 62 46.60 2.48 8.63
C HIS A 62 48.07 2.21 8.95
N THR A 63 48.43 2.32 10.23
CA THR A 63 49.72 1.87 10.74
C THR A 63 49.55 0.50 11.39
N THR A 64 50.28 -0.51 10.90
CA THR A 64 50.18 -1.88 11.40
C THR A 64 51.52 -2.60 11.30
N THR A 65 51.60 -3.80 11.84
CA THR A 65 52.76 -4.69 11.71
C THR A 65 52.34 -5.95 10.99
N THR A 66 53.10 -6.37 9.98
CA THR A 66 52.83 -7.61 9.26
C THR A 66 52.96 -8.83 10.17
N ASP A 67 52.15 -9.87 9.95
CA ASP A 67 52.23 -11.09 10.75
C ASP A 67 53.45 -11.97 10.40
N ALA A 68 53.54 -13.16 11.01
CA ALA A 68 54.60 -14.15 10.77
C ALA A 68 54.68 -14.62 9.29
N ASN A 69 53.63 -14.41 8.51
CA ASN A 69 53.54 -14.74 7.09
C ASN A 69 53.52 -13.50 6.20
N GLY A 70 53.80 -12.30 6.76
CA GLY A 70 53.77 -11.03 6.06
C GLY A 70 52.37 -10.53 5.68
N ILE A 71 51.33 -11.05 6.32
CA ILE A 71 49.94 -10.69 6.05
C ILE A 71 49.51 -9.52 6.93
N ILE A 72 48.65 -8.66 6.39
CA ILE A 72 47.88 -7.65 7.11
C ILE A 72 46.39 -7.87 6.89
N ILE A 73 45.59 -7.50 7.89
CA ILE A 73 44.13 -7.44 7.82
C ILE A 73 43.73 -6.06 8.32
N LEU A 74 43.10 -5.28 7.45
CA LEU A 74 42.67 -3.90 7.71
C LEU A 74 41.18 -3.77 7.37
N ASN A 75 40.54 -2.77 7.96
CA ASN A 75 39.16 -2.42 7.64
C ASN A 75 39.16 -1.00 7.08
N ILE A 76 38.86 -0.86 5.79
CA ILE A 76 38.74 0.43 5.10
C ILE A 76 37.51 1.15 5.67
N GLY A 77 37.66 2.40 6.08
CA GLY A 77 36.67 3.21 6.79
C GLY A 77 36.91 3.32 8.29
N GLU A 78 37.93 2.64 8.83
CA GLU A 78 38.29 2.64 10.26
C GLU A 78 39.73 3.12 10.53
N GLY A 79 40.42 3.62 9.51
CA GLY A 79 41.78 4.14 9.59
C GLY A 79 41.86 5.56 10.11
N ASN A 80 43.08 6.10 10.11
CA ASN A 80 43.32 7.51 10.40
C ASN A 80 42.95 8.34 9.17
N LEU A 81 41.86 9.11 9.28
CA LEU A 81 41.36 9.93 8.20
C LEU A 81 42.40 10.97 7.73
N GLN A 82 42.65 11.02 6.43
CA GLN A 82 43.44 12.08 5.78
C GLN A 82 42.55 13.08 5.07
N SER A 83 41.53 12.62 4.34
CA SER A 83 40.54 13.48 3.69
C SER A 83 39.23 12.74 3.36
N GLY A 84 38.15 13.50 3.16
CA GLY A 84 36.81 12.97 2.84
C GLY A 84 36.03 12.50 4.07
N ASP A 85 34.91 11.81 3.84
CA ASP A 85 34.09 11.14 4.87
C ASP A 85 33.48 9.87 4.28
N TYR A 86 33.90 8.72 4.80
CA TYR A 86 33.48 7.40 4.32
C TYR A 86 31.96 7.21 4.33
N SER A 87 31.28 7.79 5.33
CA SER A 87 29.84 7.62 5.54
C SER A 87 28.96 8.36 4.53
N THR A 88 29.56 9.30 3.78
CA THR A 88 28.85 10.15 2.82
C THR A 88 29.12 9.78 1.36
N ILE A 89 29.97 8.77 1.12
CA ILE A 89 30.24 8.26 -0.23
C ILE A 89 28.95 7.67 -0.81
N ASP A 90 28.52 8.17 -1.97
CA ASP A 90 27.37 7.65 -2.71
C ASP A 90 27.81 6.49 -3.61
N TRP A 91 27.75 5.28 -3.06
CA TRP A 91 28.10 4.06 -3.78
C TRP A 91 27.13 3.70 -4.93
N SER A 92 26.10 4.51 -5.22
CA SER A 92 25.03 4.17 -6.17
C SER A 92 25.10 4.89 -7.53
N THR A 93 25.79 6.03 -7.60
CA THR A 93 25.72 6.97 -8.73
C THR A 93 26.84 6.82 -9.74
N ASP A 94 28.04 6.40 -9.31
CA ASP A 94 29.23 6.24 -10.16
C ASP A 94 30.07 5.00 -9.82
N ASP A 95 30.97 4.62 -10.74
CA ASP A 95 31.97 3.57 -10.49
C ASP A 95 33.03 4.07 -9.50
N HIS A 96 33.39 3.21 -8.55
CA HIS A 96 34.37 3.50 -7.51
C HIS A 96 35.61 2.62 -7.65
N PHE A 97 36.77 3.16 -7.29
CA PHE A 97 38.06 2.47 -7.37
C PHE A 97 38.83 2.61 -6.06
N LEU A 98 39.63 1.59 -5.73
CA LEU A 98 40.56 1.59 -4.61
C LEU A 98 41.99 1.71 -5.14
N ASN A 99 42.67 2.82 -4.81
CA ASN A 99 44.12 2.92 -4.90
C ASN A 99 44.74 2.52 -3.55
N VAL A 100 45.83 1.75 -3.61
CA VAL A 100 46.55 1.28 -2.43
C VAL A 100 48.00 1.70 -2.52
N GLN A 101 48.50 2.36 -1.48
CA GLN A 101 49.91 2.70 -1.33
C GLN A 101 50.47 2.13 -0.03
N ILE A 102 51.75 1.83 0.00
CA ILE A 102 52.43 1.30 1.18
C ILE A 102 53.75 2.00 1.46
N ASP A 103 54.03 2.27 2.74
CA ASP A 103 55.33 2.69 3.23
C ASP A 103 55.87 1.64 4.21
N SER A 104 57.03 1.07 3.89
CA SER A 104 57.77 0.14 4.75
C SER A 104 59.06 0.76 5.34
N GLY A 105 59.17 2.09 5.35
CA GLY A 105 60.29 2.86 5.90
C GLY A 105 61.01 3.78 4.90
N SER A 106 60.53 3.90 3.66
CA SER A 106 61.17 4.70 2.59
C SER A 106 60.21 5.64 1.87
N GLY A 107 59.02 5.86 2.43
CA GLY A 107 57.94 6.64 1.83
C GLY A 107 56.92 5.76 1.10
N LEU A 108 55.78 6.37 0.73
CA LEU A 108 54.68 5.70 0.07
C LEU A 108 55.05 5.25 -1.35
N VAL A 109 54.78 3.98 -1.63
CA VAL A 109 54.90 3.34 -2.94
C VAL A 109 53.52 2.92 -3.41
N ASP A 110 53.14 3.29 -4.63
CA ASP A 110 51.86 2.92 -5.25
C ASP A 110 51.86 1.44 -5.67
N LEU A 111 50.86 0.69 -5.21
CA LEU A 111 50.63 -0.71 -5.55
C LEU A 111 49.55 -0.88 -6.63
N GLY A 112 48.95 0.22 -7.08
CA GLY A 112 47.99 0.27 -8.17
C GLY A 112 46.56 0.59 -7.73
N THR A 113 45.69 0.66 -8.74
CA THR A 113 44.29 1.02 -8.60
C THR A 113 43.40 -0.06 -9.19
N THR A 114 42.38 -0.46 -8.44
CA THR A 114 41.45 -1.52 -8.83
C THR A 114 40.01 -1.05 -8.67
N GLN A 115 39.13 -1.40 -9.59
CA GLN A 115 37.71 -1.04 -9.50
C GLN A 115 37.00 -1.90 -8.45
N PHE A 116 36.13 -1.29 -7.64
CA PHE A 116 35.18 -2.04 -6.83
C PHE A 116 34.14 -2.69 -7.75
N MET A 117 34.02 -4.01 -7.65
CA MET A 117 32.97 -4.74 -8.34
C MET A 117 31.78 -4.95 -7.40
N ALA A 118 30.56 -4.91 -7.97
CA ALA A 118 29.36 -5.16 -7.19
C ALA A 118 29.36 -6.56 -6.58
N VAL A 119 29.11 -6.66 -5.27
CA VAL A 119 28.82 -7.93 -4.59
C VAL A 119 27.38 -8.36 -4.85
N PRO A 120 27.07 -9.67 -4.97
CA PRO A 120 25.72 -10.15 -5.28
C PRO A 120 24.61 -9.61 -4.36
N TYR A 121 24.91 -9.38 -3.08
CA TYR A 121 23.96 -8.82 -2.13
C TYR A 121 23.68 -7.32 -2.36
N ALA A 122 24.66 -6.55 -2.81
CA ALA A 122 24.46 -5.14 -3.20
C ALA A 122 23.63 -5.02 -4.48
N LEU A 123 23.77 -5.98 -5.41
CA LEU A 123 22.92 -6.04 -6.60
C LEU A 123 21.46 -6.35 -6.23
N TYR A 124 21.23 -7.25 -5.26
CA TYR A 124 19.90 -7.53 -4.72
C TYR A 124 19.30 -6.30 -4.02
N ALA A 125 20.09 -5.55 -3.25
CA ALA A 125 19.64 -4.31 -2.62
C ALA A 125 19.28 -3.21 -3.63
N LYS A 126 20.02 -3.06 -4.73
CA LYS A 126 19.66 -2.16 -5.85
C LYS A 126 18.32 -2.54 -6.49
N THR A 127 18.06 -3.84 -6.64
CA THR A 127 16.80 -4.34 -7.23
C THR A 127 15.62 -4.22 -6.27
N ALA A 128 15.85 -4.36 -4.96
CA ALA A 128 14.83 -4.22 -3.92
C ALA A 128 14.51 -2.75 -3.56
N GLY A 129 15.51 -1.85 -3.64
CA GLY A 129 15.33 -0.40 -3.47
C GLY A 129 14.67 0.28 -4.67
N ASN A 130 14.86 -0.26 -5.87
CA ASN A 130 14.15 0.10 -7.10
C ASN A 130 12.97 -0.85 -7.40
N ALA A 131 12.39 -1.48 -6.38
CA ALA A 131 10.97 -1.81 -6.49
C ALA A 131 10.22 -0.48 -6.57
N GLU A 132 10.22 0.14 -7.75
CA GLU A 132 9.19 1.10 -8.09
C GLU A 132 7.91 0.40 -7.67
N ASN A 133 7.23 0.99 -6.68
CA ASN A 133 5.85 0.69 -6.42
C ASN A 133 5.20 0.64 -7.81
N VAL A 134 4.80 -0.56 -8.25
CA VAL A 134 4.00 -0.73 -9.45
C VAL A 134 2.67 -0.07 -9.09
N SER A 135 2.67 1.25 -9.21
CA SER A 135 1.77 2.16 -8.50
C SER A 135 0.55 2.35 -9.38
N GLY A 136 -0.16 1.24 -9.60
CA GLY A 136 -1.53 1.31 -10.08
C GLY A 136 -2.42 2.01 -9.05
N LEU A 137 -2.05 1.94 -7.77
CA LEU A 137 -2.70 2.62 -6.65
C LEU A 137 -1.71 3.52 -5.91
N GLU A 138 -2.22 4.65 -5.41
CA GLU A 138 -1.54 5.56 -4.48
C GLU A 138 -2.30 5.62 -3.14
N ALA A 139 -1.55 5.72 -2.05
CA ALA A 139 -2.11 5.91 -0.71
C ALA A 139 -2.38 7.41 -0.51
N ILE A 140 -3.62 7.76 -0.16
CA ILE A 140 -4.08 9.14 -0.02
C ILE A 140 -4.68 9.32 1.38
N ASP A 141 -4.34 10.42 2.06
CA ASP A 141 -5.02 10.87 3.27
C ASP A 141 -5.60 12.27 3.03
N GLU A 142 -6.92 12.33 2.88
CA GLU A 142 -7.71 13.55 2.68
C GLU A 142 -8.44 13.99 3.97
N GLY A 143 -7.90 13.60 5.14
CA GLY A 143 -8.42 13.97 6.46
C GLY A 143 -9.34 12.93 7.11
N ASN A 144 -9.65 11.84 6.41
CA ASN A 144 -10.45 10.72 6.92
C ASN A 144 -9.58 9.50 7.27
N GLY A 145 -8.25 9.60 7.16
CA GLY A 145 -7.30 8.49 7.24
C GLY A 145 -6.92 7.96 5.86
N ILE A 146 -6.00 6.99 5.84
CA ILE A 146 -5.38 6.50 4.60
C ILE A 146 -6.35 5.59 3.83
N GLY A 147 -6.63 5.93 2.57
CA GLY A 147 -7.26 5.07 1.56
C GLY A 147 -6.40 4.91 0.30
N TRP A 148 -6.84 4.09 -0.65
CA TRP A 148 -6.10 3.82 -1.89
C TRP A 148 -6.93 4.13 -3.13
N ARG A 149 -6.41 5.01 -4.00
CA ARG A 149 -7.03 5.38 -5.28
C ARG A 149 -6.09 5.05 -6.44
N ILE A 150 -6.62 4.90 -7.65
CA ILE A 150 -5.78 4.85 -8.87
C ILE A 150 -4.84 6.05 -8.88
N LYS A 151 -3.56 5.80 -9.15
CA LYS A 151 -2.53 6.85 -9.17
C LYS A 151 -2.83 7.94 -10.20
N ASP A 152 -2.45 9.18 -9.88
CA ASP A 152 -2.52 10.37 -10.74
C ASP A 152 -3.96 10.77 -11.10
N ARG A 153 -4.92 10.46 -10.23
CA ARG A 153 -6.31 10.96 -10.36
C ARG A 153 -6.39 12.40 -9.86
N ASP A 154 -7.07 13.27 -10.60
CA ASP A 154 -7.36 14.64 -10.17
C ASP A 154 -8.33 14.61 -8.98
N PRO A 155 -7.92 15.05 -7.77
CA PRO A 155 -8.77 15.01 -6.58
C PRO A 155 -10.07 15.83 -6.72
N ASN A 156 -10.13 16.82 -7.62
CA ASN A 156 -11.33 17.65 -7.80
C ASN A 156 -12.55 16.87 -8.37
N TYR A 157 -12.33 15.67 -8.89
CA TYR A 157 -13.37 14.78 -9.41
C TYR A 157 -13.83 13.72 -8.40
N TYR A 158 -13.36 13.80 -7.15
CA TYR A 158 -13.61 12.81 -6.11
C TYR A 158 -13.95 13.49 -4.78
N GLY A 159 -14.80 12.84 -3.99
CA GLY A 159 -14.88 13.14 -2.57
C GLY A 159 -13.67 12.61 -1.82
N ASN A 160 -13.44 13.17 -0.63
CA ASN A 160 -12.35 12.73 0.24
C ASN A 160 -12.46 11.23 0.52
N ILE A 161 -11.40 10.49 0.18
CA ILE A 161 -11.33 9.04 0.31
C ILE A 161 -11.52 8.64 1.78
N GLY A 162 -12.22 7.54 2.01
CA GLY A 162 -12.42 6.99 3.34
C GLY A 162 -11.16 6.27 3.87
N SER A 163 -11.04 6.21 5.19
CA SER A 163 -10.04 5.36 5.85
C SER A 163 -10.20 3.90 5.42
N PHE A 164 -9.12 3.26 5.02
CA PHE A 164 -9.07 1.90 4.47
C PHE A 164 -9.97 1.66 3.24
N ALA A 165 -10.38 2.71 2.55
CA ALA A 165 -11.20 2.59 1.34
C ALA A 165 -10.36 2.25 0.10
N ILE A 166 -11.00 1.63 -0.90
CA ILE A 166 -10.41 1.30 -2.19
C ILE A 166 -11.25 1.95 -3.31
N ASP A 167 -10.63 2.86 -4.06
CA ASP A 167 -11.27 3.59 -5.13
C ASP A 167 -10.63 3.27 -6.49
N LEU A 168 -11.31 2.42 -7.26
CA LEU A 168 -10.97 2.12 -8.66
C LEU A 168 -11.89 2.85 -9.65
N SER A 169 -12.62 3.86 -9.20
CA SER A 169 -13.57 4.58 -10.05
C SER A 169 -12.87 5.60 -10.96
N PHE A 170 -13.53 5.90 -12.07
CA PHE A 170 -13.17 6.94 -13.02
C PHE A 170 -14.24 8.03 -13.00
N ASN A 171 -13.82 9.26 -12.75
CA ASN A 171 -14.71 10.41 -12.72
C ASN A 171 -14.12 11.50 -13.62
N ASP A 172 -14.97 12.11 -14.46
CA ASP A 172 -14.62 13.17 -15.40
C ASP A 172 -15.41 14.47 -15.16
N GLU A 173 -16.08 14.55 -14.00
CA GLU A 173 -16.91 15.68 -13.58
C GLU A 173 -16.53 16.11 -12.16
N LEU A 174 -16.51 17.43 -11.91
CA LEU A 174 -16.25 17.98 -10.58
C LEU A 174 -17.25 17.43 -9.56
N SER A 175 -16.73 16.90 -8.45
CA SER A 175 -17.53 16.22 -7.44
C SER A 175 -16.79 16.14 -6.12
N ASP A 176 -17.54 16.29 -5.02
CA ASP A 176 -17.12 16.06 -3.65
C ASP A 176 -17.71 14.78 -3.06
N VAL A 177 -18.42 13.97 -3.87
CA VAL A 177 -19.12 12.75 -3.43
C VAL A 177 -18.78 11.48 -4.21
N TYR A 178 -18.11 11.59 -5.37
CA TYR A 178 -17.73 10.40 -6.14
C TYR A 178 -16.52 9.69 -5.53
N GLY A 179 -16.47 8.38 -5.72
CA GLY A 179 -15.42 7.52 -5.19
C GLY A 179 -15.82 6.76 -3.92
N ALA A 180 -14.82 6.15 -3.31
CA ALA A 180 -14.96 5.40 -2.07
C ALA A 180 -14.74 6.32 -0.86
N VAL A 181 -15.77 7.09 -0.52
CA VAL A 181 -15.70 8.16 0.51
C VAL A 181 -16.00 7.63 1.92
N GLY A 182 -16.70 6.50 2.04
CA GLY A 182 -16.97 5.86 3.32
C GLY A 182 -15.77 5.06 3.86
N PRO A 183 -15.60 4.92 5.18
CA PRO A 183 -14.57 4.06 5.74
C PRO A 183 -14.73 2.61 5.27
N VAL A 184 -13.64 1.97 4.84
CA VAL A 184 -13.61 0.58 4.32
C VAL A 184 -14.51 0.40 3.07
N ALA A 185 -14.92 1.48 2.41
CA ALA A 185 -15.79 1.42 1.24
C ALA A 185 -15.02 1.03 -0.03
N ASN A 186 -15.75 0.56 -1.03
CA ASN A 186 -15.19 0.15 -2.32
C ASN A 186 -15.97 0.80 -3.47
N ALA A 187 -15.28 1.45 -4.40
CA ALA A 187 -15.88 2.08 -5.57
C ALA A 187 -15.24 1.60 -6.89
N PHE A 188 -16.09 1.22 -7.86
CA PHE A 188 -15.65 0.69 -9.16
C PHE A 188 -16.52 1.23 -10.31
N GLY A 189 -15.90 1.56 -11.45
CA GLY A 189 -16.61 2.03 -12.63
C GLY A 189 -16.66 3.55 -12.74
N ARG A 190 -17.75 4.13 -13.26
CA ARG A 190 -17.83 5.57 -13.58
C ARG A 190 -18.77 6.31 -12.63
N SER A 191 -18.31 7.40 -12.03
CA SER A 191 -19.15 8.33 -11.23
C SER A 191 -19.93 7.65 -10.10
N THR A 192 -19.35 6.61 -9.48
CA THR A 192 -19.99 5.87 -8.39
C THR A 192 -19.70 6.50 -7.03
N THR A 193 -20.64 6.44 -6.09
CA THR A 193 -20.47 6.90 -4.71
C THR A 193 -20.65 5.74 -3.74
N ALA A 194 -19.59 5.34 -3.03
CA ALA A 194 -19.66 4.41 -1.92
C ALA A 194 -19.37 5.17 -0.61
N SER A 195 -20.43 5.62 0.06
CA SER A 195 -20.35 6.52 1.23
C SER A 195 -20.72 5.87 2.56
N GLY A 196 -21.40 4.72 2.54
CA GLY A 196 -21.63 3.95 3.75
C GLY A 196 -20.36 3.24 4.22
N THR A 197 -20.19 3.07 5.54
CA THR A 197 -19.09 2.25 6.09
C THR A 197 -19.15 0.83 5.53
N GLY A 198 -18.05 0.35 4.95
CA GLY A 198 -17.97 -0.97 4.32
C GLY A 198 -18.86 -1.16 3.09
N SER A 199 -19.39 -0.08 2.51
CA SER A 199 -20.26 -0.15 1.34
C SER A 199 -19.50 -0.47 0.05
N THR A 200 -20.21 -0.95 -0.97
CA THR A 200 -19.65 -1.20 -2.32
C THR A 200 -20.53 -0.58 -3.39
N ALA A 201 -19.98 0.28 -4.24
CA ALA A 201 -20.67 0.84 -5.41
C ALA A 201 -19.93 0.43 -6.69
N MET A 202 -20.64 -0.17 -7.65
CA MET A 202 -20.06 -0.66 -8.90
C MET A 202 -20.94 -0.41 -10.13
N GLY A 203 -20.36 0.15 -11.18
CA GLY A 203 -21.03 0.35 -12.47
C GLY A 203 -20.98 1.81 -12.90
N GLY A 204 -22.12 2.39 -13.29
CA GLY A 204 -22.21 3.79 -13.70
C GLY A 204 -23.19 4.57 -12.81
N TYR A 205 -22.71 5.64 -12.18
CA TYR A 205 -23.55 6.56 -11.40
C TYR A 205 -24.33 5.88 -10.26
N THR A 206 -23.80 4.80 -9.68
CA THR A 206 -24.45 4.08 -8.57
C THR A 206 -24.10 4.70 -7.22
N THR A 207 -25.02 4.65 -6.26
CA THR A 207 -24.84 5.17 -4.90
C THR A 207 -25.09 4.06 -3.87
N ALA A 208 -24.09 3.75 -3.05
CA ALA A 208 -24.19 2.87 -1.89
C ALA A 208 -23.90 3.68 -0.62
N SER A 209 -24.96 4.15 0.05
CA SER A 209 -24.85 5.03 1.24
C SER A 209 -25.26 4.34 2.54
N GLY A 210 -25.92 3.18 2.47
CA GLY A 210 -26.17 2.36 3.65
C GLY A 210 -24.90 1.67 4.15
N TYR A 211 -24.77 1.46 5.45
CA TYR A 211 -23.66 0.71 6.02
C TYR A 211 -23.71 -0.74 5.50
N PHE A 212 -22.57 -1.23 5.03
CA PHE A 212 -22.40 -2.54 4.40
C PHE A 212 -23.34 -2.79 3.20
N SER A 213 -23.82 -1.73 2.57
CA SER A 213 -24.69 -1.82 1.39
C SER A 213 -23.92 -2.09 0.10
N THR A 214 -24.60 -2.62 -0.92
CA THR A 214 -24.02 -2.85 -2.25
C THR A 214 -24.93 -2.31 -3.35
N ALA A 215 -24.45 -1.37 -4.16
CA ALA A 215 -25.15 -0.88 -5.35
C ALA A 215 -24.41 -1.29 -6.63
N MET A 216 -25.11 -1.95 -7.56
CA MET A 216 -24.56 -2.42 -8.83
C MET A 216 -25.42 -1.98 -10.03
N GLY A 217 -24.81 -1.63 -11.16
CA GLY A 217 -25.52 -1.38 -12.41
C GLY A 217 -25.46 0.09 -12.84
N PHE A 218 -26.60 0.67 -13.24
CA PHE A 218 -26.65 2.05 -13.74
C PHE A 218 -27.66 2.90 -12.96
N LEU A 219 -27.20 3.97 -12.30
CA LEU A 219 -28.06 4.85 -11.49
C LEU A 219 -28.85 4.11 -10.40
N THR A 220 -28.26 3.06 -9.82
CA THR A 220 -28.84 2.31 -8.70
C THR A 220 -28.45 2.89 -7.34
N LYS A 221 -29.30 2.68 -6.33
CA LYS A 221 -29.26 3.28 -5.00
C LYS A 221 -29.45 2.22 -3.92
N ALA A 222 -28.39 1.89 -3.18
CA ALA A 222 -28.45 1.05 -1.97
C ALA A 222 -28.27 1.96 -0.75
N GLU A 223 -29.37 2.55 -0.27
CA GLU A 223 -29.33 3.63 0.73
C GLU A 223 -29.61 3.14 2.15
N SER A 224 -30.07 1.90 2.31
CA SER A 224 -30.41 1.32 3.61
C SER A 224 -29.32 0.39 4.16
N LEU A 225 -29.22 0.28 5.49
CA LEU A 225 -28.33 -0.65 6.19
C LEU A 225 -28.44 -2.07 5.61
N LEU A 226 -27.29 -2.66 5.24
CA LEU A 226 -27.15 -4.03 4.69
C LEU A 226 -27.93 -4.29 3.38
N SER A 227 -28.41 -3.23 2.71
CA SER A 227 -29.20 -3.38 1.48
C SER A 227 -28.34 -3.70 0.26
N THR A 228 -28.91 -4.40 -0.72
CA THR A 228 -28.30 -4.60 -2.03
C THR A 228 -29.25 -4.11 -3.14
N ALA A 229 -28.76 -3.29 -4.07
CA ALA A 229 -29.53 -2.81 -5.21
C ALA A 229 -28.81 -3.13 -6.52
N ILE A 230 -29.53 -3.70 -7.49
CA ILE A 230 -29.01 -4.03 -8.83
C ILE A 230 -29.91 -3.49 -9.94
N GLY A 231 -29.43 -3.49 -11.20
CA GLY A 231 -30.24 -3.12 -12.36
C GLY A 231 -30.07 -1.66 -12.79
N ARG A 232 -31.17 -0.95 -13.04
CA ARG A 232 -31.14 0.48 -13.40
C ARG A 232 -32.23 1.29 -12.73
N TYR A 233 -31.92 2.51 -12.30
CA TYR A 233 -32.89 3.46 -11.77
C TYR A 233 -33.89 2.84 -10.76
N ASN A 234 -33.39 2.10 -9.77
CA ASN A 234 -34.24 1.62 -8.66
C ASN A 234 -34.73 2.81 -7.82
N VAL A 235 -35.73 2.56 -6.99
CA VAL A 235 -36.34 3.55 -6.10
C VAL A 235 -35.37 3.94 -4.98
N GLY A 236 -34.75 2.98 -4.29
CA GLY A 236 -33.85 3.23 -3.16
C GLY A 236 -34.59 3.57 -1.86
N GLY A 237 -33.90 4.25 -0.94
CA GLY A 237 -34.41 4.67 0.36
C GLY A 237 -34.10 3.74 1.54
N GLY A 238 -34.61 4.14 2.71
CA GLY A 238 -34.44 3.46 4.00
C GLY A 238 -33.41 4.12 4.91
N ASP A 239 -33.29 3.63 6.16
CA ASP A 239 -32.31 4.13 7.12
C ASP A 239 -30.91 3.53 6.82
N PRO A 240 -29.86 4.36 6.67
CA PRO A 240 -28.53 3.89 6.29
C PRO A 240 -27.81 3.13 7.41
N SER A 241 -28.24 3.25 8.66
CA SER A 241 -27.49 2.80 9.84
C SER A 241 -28.30 1.95 10.82
N VAL A 242 -29.63 1.95 10.70
CA VAL A 242 -30.56 1.25 11.60
C VAL A 242 -31.33 0.16 10.85
N TRP A 243 -31.57 -0.95 11.53
CA TRP A 243 -32.45 -2.01 11.02
C TRP A 243 -33.92 -1.61 11.18
N VAL A 244 -34.53 -1.08 10.12
CA VAL A 244 -35.97 -0.76 10.08
C VAL A 244 -36.69 -1.75 9.19
N GLY A 245 -37.65 -2.50 9.72
CA GLY A 245 -38.27 -3.63 9.02
C GLY A 245 -38.91 -3.32 7.65
N ASN A 246 -39.42 -2.10 7.47
CA ASN A 246 -40.03 -1.64 6.22
C ASN A 246 -39.03 -1.05 5.23
N ASP A 247 -37.73 -1.07 5.53
CA ASP A 247 -36.70 -0.66 4.58
C ASP A 247 -36.40 -1.76 3.57
N PRO A 248 -35.93 -1.40 2.37
CA PRO A 248 -35.41 -2.36 1.40
C PRO A 248 -34.18 -3.11 1.95
N LEU A 249 -34.19 -4.43 1.79
CA LEU A 249 -33.04 -5.32 1.93
C LEU A 249 -32.45 -5.67 0.56
N PHE A 250 -33.29 -5.89 -0.45
CA PHE A 250 -32.84 -6.15 -1.82
C PHE A 250 -33.76 -5.52 -2.85
N GLU A 251 -33.20 -4.83 -3.83
CA GLU A 251 -33.94 -4.19 -4.91
C GLU A 251 -33.36 -4.51 -6.30
N VAL A 252 -34.25 -4.73 -7.26
CA VAL A 252 -33.90 -4.85 -8.68
C VAL A 252 -34.57 -3.72 -9.44
N GLY A 253 -33.80 -2.70 -9.81
CA GLY A 253 -34.29 -1.54 -10.55
C GLY A 253 -34.55 -1.84 -12.02
N ASN A 254 -35.68 -1.36 -12.54
CA ASN A 254 -36.02 -1.36 -13.96
C ASN A 254 -36.52 0.01 -14.45
N GLY A 255 -36.27 1.07 -13.67
CA GLY A 255 -36.68 2.42 -13.99
C GLY A 255 -36.04 2.94 -15.28
N THR A 256 -36.63 3.96 -15.87
CA THR A 256 -36.19 4.45 -17.18
C THR A 256 -35.29 5.68 -17.12
N ASN A 257 -35.50 6.54 -16.13
CA ASN A 257 -34.75 7.76 -15.85
C ASN A 257 -34.99 8.19 -14.39
N ASP A 258 -34.35 9.28 -13.93
CA ASP A 258 -34.48 9.75 -12.54
C ASP A 258 -35.89 10.17 -12.13
N LEU A 259 -36.73 10.62 -13.07
CA LEU A 259 -38.13 10.95 -12.82
C LEU A 259 -39.04 9.72 -12.81
N ASN A 260 -38.55 8.59 -13.33
CA ASN A 260 -39.31 7.36 -13.51
C ASN A 260 -38.49 6.17 -12.97
N ARG A 261 -38.09 6.28 -11.70
CA ARG A 261 -37.46 5.21 -10.95
C ARG A 261 -38.49 4.15 -10.58
N SER A 262 -38.15 2.89 -10.74
CA SER A 262 -39.04 1.77 -10.43
C SER A 262 -38.24 0.51 -10.10
N ASN A 263 -38.84 -0.35 -9.30
CA ASN A 263 -38.28 -1.66 -8.94
C ASN A 263 -39.11 -2.75 -9.61
N ALA A 264 -38.45 -3.69 -10.28
CA ALA A 264 -39.07 -4.95 -10.68
C ALA A 264 -39.32 -5.87 -9.47
N LEU A 265 -38.45 -5.77 -8.45
CA LEU A 265 -38.52 -6.52 -7.21
C LEU A 265 -38.00 -5.67 -6.06
N THR A 266 -38.72 -5.69 -4.93
CA THR A 266 -38.27 -5.19 -3.62
C THR A 266 -38.47 -6.28 -2.59
N ILE A 267 -37.43 -6.63 -1.85
CA ILE A 267 -37.50 -7.45 -0.64
C ILE A 267 -37.22 -6.52 0.53
N TYR A 268 -38.13 -6.45 1.49
CA TYR A 268 -37.97 -5.66 2.70
C TYR A 268 -37.24 -6.45 3.78
N LYS A 269 -36.66 -5.76 4.77
CA LYS A 269 -36.00 -6.37 5.93
C LYS A 269 -36.91 -7.28 6.76
N THR A 270 -38.23 -7.11 6.67
CA THR A 270 -39.24 -8.03 7.24
C THR A 270 -39.33 -9.38 6.53
N GLY A 271 -38.73 -9.54 5.33
CA GLY A 271 -38.95 -10.67 4.44
C GLY A 271 -40.19 -10.53 3.56
N TYR A 272 -40.92 -9.42 3.64
CA TYR A 272 -41.99 -9.12 2.70
C TYR A 272 -41.42 -8.84 1.30
N HIS A 273 -42.01 -9.43 0.27
CA HIS A 273 -41.56 -9.27 -1.13
C HIS A 273 -42.64 -8.55 -1.95
N LEU A 274 -42.23 -7.60 -2.76
CA LEU A 274 -43.04 -6.88 -3.73
C LEU A 274 -42.46 -7.10 -5.13
N ILE A 275 -43.23 -7.68 -6.04
CA ILE A 275 -42.86 -7.87 -7.45
C ILE A 275 -43.80 -7.00 -8.29
N GLU A 276 -43.26 -5.97 -8.92
CA GLU A 276 -44.04 -5.02 -9.73
C GLU A 276 -43.86 -5.31 -11.22
N SER A 277 -44.95 -5.24 -11.97
CA SER A 277 -44.90 -5.30 -13.44
C SER A 277 -45.73 -4.18 -14.05
N GLN A 278 -45.10 -3.47 -14.98
CA GLN A 278 -45.69 -2.34 -15.70
C GLN A 278 -46.52 -2.77 -16.91
N VAL A 279 -46.51 -4.07 -17.28
CA VAL A 279 -47.19 -4.59 -18.49
C VAL A 279 -47.99 -5.88 -18.22
N SER A 280 -47.43 -6.82 -17.46
CA SER A 280 -48.05 -8.11 -17.05
C SER A 280 -47.17 -8.78 -16.00
N GLY A 281 -47.65 -8.96 -14.77
CA GLY A 281 -46.91 -9.61 -13.68
C GLY A 281 -46.86 -11.13 -13.82
N LEU A 282 -46.51 -11.83 -12.74
CA LEU A 282 -46.60 -13.29 -12.67
C LEU A 282 -47.89 -13.81 -13.34
N ARG A 283 -47.73 -14.52 -14.46
CA ARG A 283 -48.66 -15.51 -14.98
C ARG A 283 -47.92 -16.84 -15.01
N VAL A 284 -48.52 -17.86 -14.44
CA VAL A 284 -47.90 -19.17 -14.29
C VAL A 284 -48.35 -20.07 -15.45
N ASN A 285 -47.52 -20.26 -16.49
CA ASN A 285 -47.71 -21.36 -17.47
C ASN A 285 -46.49 -21.63 -18.37
N SER A 286 -46.14 -22.91 -18.55
CA SER A 286 -46.43 -23.71 -19.77
C SER A 286 -46.06 -25.17 -19.44
N ALA A 287 -46.96 -26.16 -19.34
CA ALA A 287 -48.05 -26.50 -20.26
C ALA A 287 -49.38 -26.96 -19.60
N ASN A 288 -49.57 -26.82 -18.28
CA ASN A 288 -50.88 -26.92 -17.59
C ASN A 288 -50.84 -26.69 -16.06
N THR A 289 -49.86 -25.98 -15.49
CA THR A 289 -49.80 -25.77 -14.04
C THR A 289 -49.34 -24.38 -13.66
N GLY A 290 -50.19 -23.73 -12.85
CA GLY A 290 -49.89 -22.55 -12.07
C GLY A 290 -49.46 -22.85 -10.63
N LEU A 291 -49.29 -21.83 -9.78
CA LEU A 291 -49.16 -22.03 -8.33
C LEU A 291 -50.49 -22.60 -7.77
N ILE A 292 -50.45 -23.79 -7.14
CA ILE A 292 -51.51 -24.35 -6.29
C ILE A 292 -50.95 -24.46 -4.87
N ILE A 293 -51.66 -23.91 -3.88
CA ILE A 293 -51.34 -24.06 -2.45
C ILE A 293 -52.18 -25.23 -1.91
N ASP A 294 -51.55 -26.37 -1.63
CA ASP A 294 -52.15 -27.53 -0.96
C ASP A 294 -51.39 -27.81 0.35
N ASN A 295 -52.12 -27.88 1.45
CA ASN A 295 -51.65 -28.48 2.68
C ASN A 295 -52.54 -29.68 2.97
N ALA A 296 -52.13 -30.87 2.51
CA ALA A 296 -52.73 -32.16 2.82
C ALA A 296 -54.27 -32.11 2.99
N GLY A 297 -54.99 -31.56 2.00
CA GLY A 297 -56.46 -31.61 1.95
C GLY A 297 -57.23 -30.30 2.15
N ALA A 298 -56.57 -29.14 2.27
CA ALA A 298 -57.23 -27.84 2.16
C ALA A 298 -56.51 -26.98 1.11
N THR A 299 -57.08 -26.89 -0.09
CA THR A 299 -56.57 -26.09 -1.20
C THR A 299 -57.19 -24.69 -1.20
N GLY A 300 -56.37 -23.64 -1.21
CA GLY A 300 -56.86 -22.27 -1.38
C GLY A 300 -55.82 -21.17 -1.18
N ILE A 301 -55.96 -20.08 -1.95
CA ILE A 301 -55.31 -18.80 -1.68
C ILE A 301 -56.12 -18.12 -0.56
N TYR A 302 -55.59 -18.06 0.65
CA TYR A 302 -56.21 -17.29 1.73
C TYR A 302 -55.96 -15.80 1.50
N VAL A 303 -56.92 -15.12 0.86
CA VAL A 303 -56.94 -13.65 0.78
C VAL A 303 -57.55 -13.13 2.09
N LEU A 304 -56.72 -12.69 3.03
CA LEU A 304 -57.17 -12.01 4.24
C LEU A 304 -57.86 -10.68 3.85
N GLY A 305 -59.19 -10.61 3.97
CA GLY A 305 -59.99 -9.39 3.76
C GLY A 305 -60.75 -9.27 2.43
N GLY A 306 -60.77 -10.28 1.57
CA GLY A 306 -61.53 -10.26 0.31
C GLY A 306 -63.00 -10.68 0.50
N SER A 307 -63.95 -9.81 0.14
CA SER A 307 -65.40 -10.02 0.31
C SER A 307 -66.12 -10.64 -0.90
N ASN A 308 -65.41 -11.16 -1.90
CA ASN A 308 -66.04 -11.89 -3.02
C ASN A 308 -65.16 -13.02 -3.52
N TYR A 309 -65.74 -14.21 -3.65
CA TYR A 309 -65.15 -15.39 -4.27
C TYR A 309 -65.86 -15.66 -5.60
N GLY A 310 -65.08 -15.93 -6.65
CA GLY A 310 -65.54 -16.47 -7.93
C GLY A 310 -64.69 -17.67 -8.30
#